data_AF-A0A7K5I9K4-F1
#
_entry.id   AF-A0A7K5I9K4-F1
#
_cell.length_a   1.000
_cell.length_b   1.000
_cell.length_c   1.000
_cell.angle_alpha   90.00
_cell.angle_beta   90.00
_cell.angle_gamma   90.00
#
_symmetry.space_group_name_H-M   'P 1'
#
loop_
_entity.id
_entity.type
_entity.pdbx_description
1 polymer ?
#
loop_
_entity_poly.entity_id
_entity_poly.type
_entity_poly.pdbx_seq_one_letter_code
_entity_poly.pdbx_strand_id
1 'polypeptide(L)'
;LNLYFPQKLWKMLESGMFQSIWWSDGGKCVAINEELFKEEVLGKRGPWQVFATQNMKSFVRQLNIYGFTKIHPDWKRSASLPEFLAEEAASAHGQILYYYNPSFNRELPHLLEKCKRR
;
A
#
# COMPACT_ATOMS: atom_id res chain seq x y z
N LEU A 1 -15.67 -3.20 -18.07
CA LEU A 1 -15.11 -1.90 -17.65
C LEU A 1 -13.68 -2.12 -17.17
N ASN A 2 -12.69 -1.61 -17.89
CA ASN A 2 -11.30 -1.64 -17.45
C ASN A 2 -11.11 -0.55 -16.38
N LEU A 3 -10.92 -0.95 -15.13
CA LEU A 3 -10.74 -0.02 -14.03
C LEU A 3 -9.34 0.58 -14.07
N TYR A 4 -9.23 1.88 -13.79
CA TYR A 4 -7.93 2.52 -13.60
C TYR A 4 -7.31 2.11 -12.26
N PHE A 5 -6.01 2.35 -12.11
CA PHE A 5 -5.22 1.87 -10.97
C PHE A 5 -5.85 2.19 -9.59
N PRO A 6 -6.28 3.43 -9.27
CA PRO A 6 -6.91 3.73 -7.98
C PRO A 6 -8.18 2.93 -7.73
N GLN A 7 -9.00 2.72 -8.76
CA GLN A 7 -10.24 1.95 -8.63
C GLN A 7 -9.97 0.46 -8.39
N LYS A 8 -8.93 -0.10 -9.03
CA LYS A 8 -8.49 -1.48 -8.77
C LYS A 8 -7.99 -1.63 -7.32
N LEU A 9 -7.17 -0.68 -6.88
CA LEU A 9 -6.64 -0.66 -5.51
C LEU A 9 -7.77 -0.54 -4.47
N TRP A 10 -8.73 0.35 -4.72
CA TRP A 10 -9.90 0.52 -3.85
C TRP A 10 -10.71 -0.78 -3.72
N LYS A 11 -11.05 -1.41 -4.85
CA LYS A 11 -11.78 -2.69 -4.84
C LYS A 11 -11.02 -3.79 -4.11
N MET A 12 -9.71 -3.85 -4.28
CA MET A 12 -8.85 -4.81 -3.57
C MET A 12 -8.96 -4.64 -2.06
N LEU A 13 -8.83 -3.40 -1.57
CA LEU A 13 -8.92 -3.06 -0.15
C LEU A 13 -10.32 -3.32 0.44
N GLU A 14 -11.39 -3.00 -0.29
CA GLU A 14 -12.75 -3.24 0.18
C GLU A 14 -13.18 -4.71 0.11
N SER A 15 -12.54 -5.52 -0.73
CA SER A 15 -12.95 -6.92 -0.92
C SER A 15 -12.70 -7.79 0.31
N GLY A 16 -11.72 -7.44 1.16
CA GLY A 16 -11.26 -8.29 2.26
C GLY A 16 -10.69 -9.65 1.83
N MET A 17 -10.49 -9.88 0.52
CA MET A 17 -10.02 -11.16 -0.03
C MET A 17 -8.50 -11.34 0.04
N PHE A 18 -7.77 -10.28 0.37
CA PHE A 18 -6.32 -10.25 0.37
C PHE A 18 -5.81 -10.01 1.78
N GLN A 19 -4.87 -10.83 2.22
CA GLN A 19 -4.24 -10.69 3.54
C GLN A 19 -3.04 -9.74 3.49
N SER A 20 -2.45 -9.56 2.31
CA SER A 20 -1.24 -8.74 2.13
C SER A 20 -1.49 -7.23 2.09
N ILE A 21 -2.74 -6.79 1.99
CA ILE A 21 -3.09 -5.38 1.82
C ILE A 21 -4.41 -5.05 2.52
N TRP A 22 -4.42 -3.98 3.30
CA TRP A 22 -5.59 -3.55 4.06
C TRP A 22 -5.57 -2.04 4.32
N TRP A 23 -6.72 -1.52 4.75
CA TRP A 23 -6.79 -0.16 5.27
C TRP A 23 -6.15 -0.09 6.64
N SER A 24 -5.28 0.90 6.88
CA SER A 24 -4.79 1.19 8.22
C SER A 24 -5.95 1.56 9.15
N ASP A 25 -5.69 1.57 10.46
CA ASP A 25 -6.63 2.08 11.45
C ASP A 25 -7.15 3.47 11.04
N GLY A 26 -8.47 3.63 11.07
CA GLY A 26 -9.17 4.84 10.62
C GLY A 26 -9.31 5.01 9.10
N GLY A 27 -8.90 4.05 8.26
CA GLY A 27 -9.18 4.07 6.83
C GLY A 27 -8.42 5.13 6.01
N LYS A 28 -7.37 5.71 6.60
CA LYS A 28 -6.62 6.85 6.01
C LYS A 28 -5.44 6.44 5.14
N CYS A 29 -4.86 5.27 5.40
CA CYS A 29 -3.67 4.80 4.67
C CYS A 29 -3.88 3.39 4.13
N VAL A 30 -3.15 3.09 3.06
CA VAL A 30 -3.02 1.74 2.51
C VAL A 30 -1.82 1.09 3.19
N ALA A 31 -2.06 0.01 3.94
CA ALA A 31 -1.03 -0.83 4.55
C ALA A 31 -0.76 -2.05 3.66
N ILE A 32 0.50 -2.40 3.44
CA ILE A 32 0.91 -3.48 2.54
C ILE A 32 2.02 -4.29 3.20
N ASN A 33 1.80 -5.59 3.47
CA ASN A 33 2.90 -6.51 3.72
C ASN A 33 3.62 -6.78 2.39
N GLU A 34 4.82 -6.23 2.20
CA GLU A 34 5.50 -6.25 0.90
C GLU A 34 5.78 -7.68 0.39
N GLU A 35 6.24 -8.57 1.27
CA GLU A 35 6.60 -9.94 0.90
C GLU A 35 5.36 -10.75 0.54
N LEU A 36 4.33 -10.71 1.40
CA LEU A 36 3.08 -11.40 1.13
C LEU A 36 2.38 -10.82 -0.12
N PHE A 37 2.49 -9.51 -0.36
CA PHE A 37 1.87 -8.86 -1.54
C PHE A 37 2.54 -9.29 -2.84
N LYS A 38 3.86 -9.50 -2.83
CA LYS A 38 4.59 -10.05 -3.99
C LYS A 38 4.05 -11.43 -4.36
N GLU A 39 3.75 -12.29 -3.40
CA GLU A 39 3.26 -13.64 -3.65
C GLU A 39 1.76 -13.70 -3.96
N GLU A 40 0.95 -13.05 -3.12
CA GLU A 40 -0.51 -13.11 -3.16
C GLU A 40 -1.09 -12.37 -4.37
N VAL A 41 -0.52 -11.20 -4.71
CA VAL A 41 -1.07 -10.30 -5.73
C VAL A 41 -0.19 -10.24 -6.96
N LEU A 42 1.09 -9.89 -6.81
CA LEU A 42 1.98 -9.66 -7.96
C LEU A 42 2.49 -10.95 -8.60
N GLY A 43 2.46 -12.08 -7.88
CA GLY A 43 2.84 -13.40 -8.38
C GLY A 43 1.79 -14.03 -9.29
N LYS A 44 0.56 -13.51 -9.30
CA LYS A 44 -0.55 -14.06 -10.10
C LYS A 44 -0.38 -13.72 -11.59
N ARG A 45 -0.75 -14.67 -12.46
CA ARG A 45 -0.65 -14.58 -13.92
C ARG A 45 -1.98 -14.86 -14.60
N GLY A 46 -2.11 -14.39 -15.84
CA GLY A 46 -3.28 -14.67 -16.67
C GLY A 46 -4.57 -14.08 -16.08
N PRO A 47 -5.69 -14.83 -16.06
CA PRO A 47 -6.98 -14.33 -15.58
C PRO A 47 -6.99 -13.85 -14.12
N TRP A 48 -6.05 -14.34 -13.30
CA TRP A 48 -5.94 -14.01 -11.87
C TRP A 48 -5.09 -12.76 -11.61
N GLN A 49 -4.50 -12.17 -12.65
CA GLN A 49 -3.64 -11.01 -12.52
C GLN A 49 -4.47 -9.73 -12.29
N VAL A 50 -4.31 -9.10 -11.13
CA VAL A 50 -5.05 -7.88 -10.78
C VAL A 50 -4.43 -6.62 -11.40
N PHE A 51 -3.11 -6.48 -11.26
CA PHE A 51 -2.31 -5.38 -11.82
C PHE A 51 -1.47 -5.87 -12.99
N ALA A 52 -1.30 -5.03 -14.02
CA ALA A 52 -0.45 -5.32 -15.19
C ALA A 52 1.06 -5.24 -14.87
N THR A 53 1.46 -5.70 -13.69
CA THR A 53 2.85 -5.79 -13.25
C THR A 53 3.01 -6.94 -12.27
N GLN A 54 4.22 -7.48 -12.21
CA GLN A 54 4.64 -8.50 -11.26
C GLN A 54 5.75 -7.98 -10.33
N ASN A 55 6.07 -6.69 -10.43
CA ASN A 55 7.20 -6.08 -9.75
C ASN A 55 6.70 -5.01 -8.77
N MET A 56 7.14 -5.12 -7.52
CA MET A 56 6.80 -4.17 -6.47
C MET A 56 7.22 -2.74 -6.83
N LYS A 57 8.39 -2.53 -7.45
CA LYS A 57 8.84 -1.20 -7.89
C LYS A 57 7.88 -0.57 -8.90
N SER A 58 7.33 -1.35 -9.81
CA SER A 58 6.35 -0.87 -10.79
C SER A 58 4.99 -0.57 -10.14
N PHE A 59 4.59 -1.36 -9.15
CA PHE A 59 3.39 -1.08 -8.34
C PHE A 59 3.55 0.22 -7.55
N VAL A 60 4.68 0.42 -6.87
CA VAL A 60 5.02 1.67 -6.16
C VAL A 60 5.10 2.86 -7.12
N ARG A 61 5.61 2.67 -8.33
CA ARG A 61 5.59 3.72 -9.35
C ARG A 61 4.16 4.15 -9.69
N GLN A 62 3.21 3.22 -9.78
CA GLN A 62 1.80 3.58 -9.97
C GLN A 62 1.26 4.36 -8.77
N LEU A 63 1.52 3.92 -7.53
CA LEU A 63 1.17 4.70 -6.33
C LEU A 63 1.67 6.15 -6.41
N ASN A 64 2.96 6.34 -6.73
CA ASN A 64 3.55 7.67 -6.83
C ASN A 64 2.91 8.54 -7.92
N ILE A 65 2.60 7.96 -9.08
CA ILE A 65 1.93 8.65 -10.20
C ILE A 65 0.54 9.17 -9.79
N TYR A 66 -0.18 8.44 -8.93
CA TYR A 66 -1.48 8.86 -8.41
C TYR A 66 -1.38 9.70 -7.14
N GLY A 67 -0.17 10.07 -6.73
CA GLY A 67 0.07 11.02 -5.63
C GLY A 67 0.06 10.40 -4.24
N PHE A 68 0.20 9.09 -4.13
CA PHE A 68 0.46 8.45 -2.85
C PHE A 68 1.88 8.75 -2.37
N THR A 69 2.03 8.98 -1.07
CA THR A 69 3.32 9.16 -0.41
C THR A 69 3.53 8.05 0.62
N LYS A 70 4.73 7.46 0.64
CA LYS A 70 5.12 6.51 1.68
C LYS A 70 5.19 7.26 3.01
N ILE A 71 4.58 6.72 4.05
CA ILE A 71 4.69 7.23 5.42
C ILE A 71 5.46 6.22 6.26
N HIS A 72 6.29 6.73 7.17
CA HIS A 72 6.92 5.92 8.19
C HIS A 72 6.02 6.03 9.44
N PRO A 73 5.45 4.93 9.95
CA PRO A 73 4.81 4.98 11.24
C PRO A 73 5.86 5.49 12.23
N ASP A 74 5.51 6.45 13.08
CA ASP A 74 6.29 6.82 14.25
C ASP A 74 6.25 5.65 15.24
N TRP A 75 6.85 4.52 14.88
CA TRP A 75 7.24 3.53 15.84
C TRP A 75 8.18 4.28 16.77
N LYS A 76 7.72 4.51 18.01
CA LYS A 76 8.49 5.22 19.04
C LYS A 76 9.94 4.83 18.85
N ARG A 77 10.80 5.78 18.43
CA ARG A 77 12.22 5.70 18.70
C ARG A 77 12.27 5.42 20.18
N SER A 78 12.40 4.15 20.58
CA SER A 78 12.70 3.83 21.96
C SER A 78 13.98 4.58 22.19
N ALA A 79 13.93 5.64 22.99
CA ALA A 79 15.05 6.55 23.24
C ALA A 79 16.29 5.81 23.82
N SER A 80 16.18 4.50 24.04
CA SER A 80 17.18 3.57 24.52
C SER A 80 17.84 2.69 23.44
N LEU A 81 17.39 2.67 22.17
CA LEU A 81 18.04 1.85 21.13
C LEU A 81 19.09 2.67 20.35
N PRO A 82 20.35 2.19 20.26
CA PRO A 82 21.34 2.73 19.35
C PRO A 82 20.83 2.82 17.91
N GLU A 83 21.19 3.86 17.17
CA GLU A 83 20.71 4.14 15.81
C GLU A 83 20.92 2.95 14.84
N PHE A 84 22.03 2.22 14.98
CA PHE A 84 22.33 1.03 14.17
C PHE A 84 21.38 -0.15 14.44
N LEU A 85 20.91 -0.31 15.68
CA LEU A 85 19.93 -1.33 16.05
C LEU A 85 18.51 -0.88 15.77
N ALA A 86 18.25 0.43 15.76
CA ALA A 86 16.94 0.98 15.43
C ALA A 86 16.61 0.77 13.94
N GLU A 87 17.59 0.90 13.05
CA GLU A 87 17.43 0.55 11.62
C GLU A 87 17.22 -0.96 11.44
N GLU A 88 17.97 -1.80 12.15
CA GLU A 88 17.85 -3.26 12.07
C GLU A 88 16.53 -3.76 12.69
N ALA A 89 16.08 -3.19 13.80
CA ALA A 89 14.77 -3.48 14.40
C ALA A 89 13.61 -2.93 13.55
N ALA A 90 13.74 -1.75 12.96
CA ALA A 90 12.78 -1.23 11.99
C ALA A 90 12.73 -2.08 10.71
N SER A 91 13.85 -2.71 10.34
CA SER A 91 13.94 -3.69 9.24
C SER A 91 13.34 -5.05 9.64
N ALA A 92 13.54 -5.50 10.88
CA ALA A 92 12.95 -6.74 11.43
C ALA A 92 11.44 -6.65 11.69
N HIS A 93 10.93 -5.44 11.99
CA HIS A 93 9.51 -5.10 11.99
C HIS A 93 9.03 -4.58 10.61
N GLY A 94 9.92 -4.58 9.62
CA GLY A 94 9.87 -3.80 8.37
C GLY A 94 9.08 -4.39 7.21
N GLN A 95 8.15 -5.32 7.46
CA GLN A 95 7.40 -5.94 6.37
C GLN A 95 6.23 -5.08 5.88
N ILE A 96 5.75 -4.11 6.67
CA ILE A 96 4.52 -3.36 6.35
C ILE A 96 4.85 -1.95 5.86
N LEU A 97 4.50 -1.68 4.61
CA LEU A 97 4.57 -0.36 3.98
C LEU A 97 3.25 0.37 4.15
N TYR A 98 3.31 1.67 4.44
CA TYR A 98 2.13 2.52 4.53
C TYR A 98 2.18 3.62 3.47
N TYR A 99 1.07 3.79 2.76
CA TYR A 99 0.91 4.81 1.72
C TYR A 99 -0.31 5.67 1.99
N TYR A 100 -0.12 6.99 1.97
CA TYR A 100 -1.16 7.97 2.19
C TYR A 100 -1.48 8.75 0.92
N ASN A 101 -2.76 9.05 0.70
CA ASN A 101 -3.22 10.01 -0.29
C ASN A 101 -4.49 10.70 0.21
N PRO A 102 -4.55 12.04 0.26
CA PRO A 102 -5.73 12.76 0.78
C PRO A 102 -7.01 12.50 -0.03
N SER A 103 -6.90 12.08 -1.29
CA SER A 103 -8.03 11.72 -2.16
C SER A 103 -8.38 10.22 -2.12
N PHE A 104 -7.70 9.44 -1.29
CA PHE A 104 -7.90 7.99 -1.19
C PHE A 104 -8.12 7.61 0.28
N ASN A 105 -9.34 7.83 0.74
CA ASN A 105 -9.73 7.66 2.14
C ASN A 105 -11.03 6.85 2.23
N ARG A 106 -11.01 5.77 3.02
CA ARG A 106 -12.16 4.86 3.19
C ARG A 106 -13.42 5.57 3.70
N GLU A 107 -13.27 6.54 4.60
CA GLU A 107 -14.38 7.30 5.19
C GLU A 107 -14.98 8.32 4.22
N LEU A 108 -14.24 8.68 3.15
CA LEU A 108 -14.67 9.63 2.13
C LEU A 108 -14.54 9.04 0.71
N PRO A 109 -15.31 7.99 0.35
CA PRO A 109 -15.17 7.28 -0.92
C PRO A 109 -15.34 8.16 -2.17
N HIS A 110 -16.14 9.22 -2.07
CA HIS A 110 -16.37 10.17 -3.16
C HIS A 110 -15.10 10.92 -3.58
N LEU A 111 -14.07 10.97 -2.72
CA LEU A 111 -12.78 11.57 -3.08
C LEU A 111 -11.98 10.73 -4.09
N LEU A 112 -12.32 9.45 -4.28
CA LEU A 112 -11.65 8.58 -5.24
C LEU A 112 -11.66 9.16 -6.66
N GLU A 113 -12.70 9.90 -7.04
CA GLU A 113 -12.81 10.59 -8.33
C GLU A 113 -11.76 11.69 -8.53
N LYS A 114 -11.25 12.24 -7.42
CA LYS A 114 -10.17 13.23 -7.40
C LYS A 114 -8.78 12.58 -7.45
N CYS A 115 -8.70 11.26 -7.24
CA CYS A 115 -7.45 10.51 -7.30
C CYS A 115 -7.01 10.27 -8.76
N LYS A 116 -6.56 11.34 -9.42
CA LYS A 116 -6.18 11.34 -10.83
C LYS A 116 -4.68 11.15 -11.01
N ARG A 117 -4.32 10.69 -12.20
CA ARG A 117 -2.93 10.58 -12.66
C ARG A 117 -2.32 11.99 -12.72
N ARG A 118 -1.16 12.20 -12.09
CA ARG A 118 -0.36 13.43 -12.22
C ARG A 118 0.37 13.50 -13.55
#